data_AF-A0A3M1G911-F1
#
_entry.id   AF-A0A3M1G911-F1
#
_cell.length_a   1.000
_cell.length_b   1.000
_cell.length_c   1.000
_cell.angle_alpha   90.00
_cell.angle_beta   90.00
_cell.angle_gamma   90.00
#
_symmetry.space_group_name_H-M   'P 1'
#
loop_
_entity.id
_entity.type
_entity.pdbx_description
1 polymer ?
#
loop_
_entity_poly.entity_id
_entity_poly.type
_entity_poly.pdbx_seq_one_letter_code
_entity_poly.pdbx_strand_id
1 'polypeptide(L)'
;MSINGIIATSFTGLTAAQAALRTTSNNVANVNVAGYARQTVVLESIVAGSQAAGVRVGEIQRVADRFLELSVYEAQSDTSRYGALDDFHARLQGLLGRPDSQGTLSAQLERAFRALSEVTLDPADAVRRQAVLADIGRFADEISRTAVGIQDLRADASNQITEVVNTINALLQRIHKLNPEIVRAKVTTGELGPLQEQRAQALAELSKLIDINPIELPDGSISVTTSTGLTLLDAALREFSYTSPGTATASTNFAHIVVNTIDPRTGLKLADTQSIDGNIVSGRLRGLLDLRDRDLPALADNLGELARVFADMANAVHNANASVPAPM
;
A
#
# COMPACT_ATOMS: atom_id res chain seq x y z
N MET A 1 -41.50 48.66 -5.63
CA MET A 1 -40.04 48.47 -5.45
C MET A 1 -39.38 49.83 -5.37
N SER A 2 -38.54 50.10 -4.36
CA SER A 2 -37.75 51.34 -4.27
C SER A 2 -36.46 51.21 -5.07
N ILE A 3 -35.85 52.34 -5.47
CA ILE A 3 -34.54 52.36 -6.15
C ILE A 3 -33.48 51.61 -5.33
N ASN A 4 -33.50 51.74 -4.00
CA ASN A 4 -32.61 51.02 -3.10
C ASN A 4 -32.77 49.49 -3.21
N GLY A 5 -33.99 48.98 -3.40
CA GLY A 5 -34.25 47.55 -3.61
C GLY A 5 -33.71 47.05 -4.95
N ILE A 6 -33.80 47.86 -6.01
CA ILE A 6 -33.24 47.53 -7.34
C ILE A 6 -31.71 47.49 -7.28
N ILE A 7 -31.08 48.47 -6.61
CA ILE A 7 -29.62 48.51 -6.42
C ILE A 7 -29.14 47.31 -5.61
N ALA A 8 -29.82 46.98 -4.50
CA ALA A 8 -29.46 45.82 -3.67
C ALA A 8 -29.60 44.49 -4.43
N THR A 9 -30.67 44.33 -5.21
CA THR A 9 -30.90 43.16 -6.06
C THR A 9 -29.83 43.05 -7.17
N SER A 10 -29.48 44.18 -7.79
CA SER A 10 -28.44 44.22 -8.84
C SER A 10 -27.05 43.90 -8.26
N PHE A 11 -26.73 44.43 -7.09
CA PHE A 11 -25.46 44.17 -6.40
C PHE A 11 -25.31 42.69 -6.05
N THR A 12 -26.35 42.09 -5.45
CA THR A 12 -26.35 40.68 -5.10
C THR A 12 -26.34 39.75 -6.32
N GLY A 13 -26.98 40.15 -7.43
CA GLY A 13 -26.88 39.45 -8.71
C GLY A 13 -25.47 39.48 -9.31
N LEU A 14 -24.78 40.63 -9.25
CA LEU A 14 -23.40 40.77 -9.75
C LEU A 14 -22.40 39.94 -8.93
N THR A 15 -22.53 39.92 -7.60
CA THR A 15 -21.66 39.09 -6.75
C THR A 15 -21.87 37.60 -7.00
N ALA A 16 -23.12 37.17 -7.22
CA ALA A 16 -23.42 35.80 -7.61
C ALA A 16 -22.83 35.43 -8.98
N ALA A 17 -22.96 36.30 -9.98
CA ALA A 17 -22.35 36.09 -11.29
C ALA A 17 -20.81 36.00 -11.21
N GLN A 18 -20.18 36.85 -10.39
CA GLN A 18 -18.73 36.80 -10.18
C GLN A 18 -18.28 35.47 -9.55
N ALA A 19 -19.03 34.96 -8.57
CA ALA A 19 -18.74 33.64 -7.98
C ALA A 19 -18.88 32.52 -9.02
N ALA A 20 -19.95 32.51 -9.82
CA ALA A 20 -20.16 31.53 -10.87
C ALA A 20 -19.04 31.56 -11.94
N LEU A 21 -18.60 32.75 -12.35
CA LEU A 21 -17.49 32.92 -13.29
C LEU A 21 -16.16 32.42 -12.69
N ARG A 22 -15.90 32.70 -11.40
CA ARG A 22 -14.71 32.19 -10.71
C ARG A 22 -14.71 30.67 -10.65
N THR A 23 -15.82 30.05 -10.27
CA THR A 23 -15.95 28.58 -10.25
C THR A 23 -15.78 27.98 -11.64
N THR A 24 -16.36 28.61 -12.67
CA THR A 24 -16.16 28.19 -14.06
C THR A 24 -14.69 28.30 -14.48
N SER A 25 -14.01 29.40 -14.14
CA SER A 25 -12.58 29.58 -14.41
C SER A 25 -11.74 28.51 -13.69
N ASN A 26 -12.05 28.19 -12.45
CA ASN A 26 -11.38 27.13 -11.70
C ASN A 26 -11.59 25.76 -12.33
N ASN A 27 -12.81 25.45 -12.76
CA ASN A 27 -13.12 24.19 -13.45
C ASN A 27 -12.33 24.06 -14.76
N VAL A 28 -12.26 25.13 -15.56
CA VAL A 28 -11.50 25.14 -16.82
C VAL A 28 -10.00 24.99 -16.56
N ALA A 29 -9.47 25.70 -15.57
CA ALA A 29 -8.05 25.62 -15.23
C ALA A 29 -7.63 24.22 -14.74
N ASN A 30 -8.53 23.51 -14.06
CA ASN A 30 -8.26 22.19 -13.46
C ASN A 30 -8.87 21.02 -14.25
N VAL A 31 -9.39 21.24 -15.46
CA VAL A 31 -10.06 20.19 -16.25
C VAL A 31 -9.16 18.98 -16.55
N ASN A 32 -7.84 19.20 -16.62
CA ASN A 32 -6.83 18.16 -16.86
C ASN A 32 -6.12 17.69 -15.59
N VAL A 33 -6.51 18.18 -14.40
CA VAL A 33 -5.95 17.71 -13.13
C VAL A 33 -6.65 16.40 -12.78
N ALA A 34 -5.89 15.31 -12.74
CA ALA A 34 -6.44 13.98 -12.44
C ALA A 34 -7.14 13.97 -11.08
N GLY A 35 -8.36 13.42 -11.03
CA GLY A 35 -9.18 13.36 -9.83
C GLY A 35 -10.01 14.62 -9.53
N TYR A 36 -9.79 15.72 -10.27
CA TYR A 36 -10.57 16.94 -10.11
C TYR A 36 -12.03 16.71 -10.46
N ALA A 37 -12.93 17.06 -9.55
CA ALA A 37 -14.36 17.06 -9.83
C ALA A 37 -14.88 18.47 -10.06
N ARG A 38 -15.79 18.60 -11.04
CA ARG A 38 -16.44 19.86 -11.38
C ARG A 38 -17.12 20.46 -10.15
N GLN A 39 -16.90 21.73 -9.92
CA GLN A 39 -17.60 22.49 -8.90
C GLN A 39 -18.80 23.24 -9.48
N THR A 40 -19.89 23.33 -8.71
CA THR A 40 -21.08 24.11 -9.06
C THR A 40 -21.40 25.09 -7.94
N VAL A 41 -21.86 26.28 -8.32
CA VAL A 41 -22.33 27.30 -7.37
C VAL A 41 -23.83 27.12 -7.19
N VAL A 42 -24.25 26.86 -5.95
CA VAL A 42 -25.67 26.88 -5.58
C VAL A 42 -26.07 28.33 -5.32
N LEU A 43 -27.16 28.78 -5.96
CA LEU A 43 -27.71 30.11 -5.78
C LEU A 43 -29.03 30.03 -5.03
N GLU A 44 -29.18 30.86 -4.00
CA GLU A 44 -30.37 30.89 -3.15
C GLU A 44 -31.10 32.22 -3.32
N SER A 45 -32.41 32.17 -3.53
CA SER A 45 -33.21 33.40 -3.58
C SER A 45 -33.31 34.03 -2.20
N ILE A 46 -33.00 35.32 -2.09
CA ILE A 46 -33.30 36.11 -0.89
C ILE A 46 -34.76 36.53 -1.00
N VAL A 47 -35.57 36.26 0.03
CA VAL A 47 -36.99 36.63 0.07
C VAL A 47 -37.21 37.63 1.20
N ALA A 48 -37.81 38.78 0.89
CA ALA A 48 -38.22 39.79 1.86
C ALA A 48 -39.75 39.90 1.87
N GLY A 49 -40.40 39.29 2.86
CA GLY A 49 -41.86 39.17 2.90
C GLY A 49 -42.37 38.23 1.80
N SER A 50 -43.20 38.74 0.88
CA SER A 50 -43.72 37.99 -0.27
C SER A 50 -43.00 38.30 -1.59
N GLN A 51 -41.91 39.09 -1.55
CA GLN A 51 -41.19 39.53 -2.75
C GLN A 51 -39.75 39.00 -2.76
N ALA A 52 -39.28 38.59 -3.94
CA ALA A 52 -37.87 38.29 -4.16
C ALA A 52 -37.04 39.58 -4.01
N ALA A 53 -35.96 39.50 -3.24
CA ALA A 53 -35.13 40.63 -2.83
C ALA A 53 -33.66 40.47 -3.24
N GLY A 54 -33.40 39.62 -4.24
CA GLY A 54 -32.06 39.32 -4.75
C GLY A 54 -31.69 37.85 -4.60
N VAL A 55 -30.39 37.57 -4.75
CA VAL A 55 -29.83 36.22 -4.73
C VAL A 55 -28.61 36.19 -3.82
N ARG A 56 -28.39 35.11 -3.09
CA ARG A 56 -27.17 34.88 -2.33
C ARG A 56 -26.43 33.69 -2.92
N VAL A 57 -25.12 33.77 -2.93
CA VAL A 57 -24.27 32.61 -3.19
C VAL A 57 -24.41 31.68 -1.99
N GLY A 58 -24.99 30.50 -2.22
CA GLY A 58 -25.03 29.41 -1.26
C GLY A 58 -23.70 28.65 -1.28
N GLU A 59 -23.78 27.33 -1.27
CA GLU A 59 -22.59 26.48 -1.25
C GLU A 59 -21.94 26.33 -2.64
N ILE A 60 -20.60 26.35 -2.69
CA ILE A 60 -19.86 25.85 -3.84
C ILE A 60 -19.57 24.37 -3.62
N GLN A 61 -20.33 23.53 -4.30
CA GLN A 61 -20.32 22.08 -4.11
C GLN A 61 -19.49 21.37 -5.17
N ARG A 62 -18.78 20.33 -4.74
CA ARG A 62 -18.14 19.36 -5.64
C ARG A 62 -19.21 18.43 -6.23
N VAL A 63 -19.26 18.32 -7.56
CA VAL A 63 -20.18 17.44 -8.28
C VAL A 63 -19.46 16.13 -8.58
N ALA A 64 -19.67 15.14 -7.72
CA ALA A 64 -19.13 13.79 -7.87
C ALA A 64 -20.18 12.74 -7.47
N ASP A 65 -20.18 11.61 -8.17
CA ASP A 65 -20.96 10.45 -7.74
C ASP A 65 -20.18 9.72 -6.66
N ARG A 66 -20.78 9.62 -5.47
CA ARG A 66 -20.13 9.03 -4.31
C ARG A 66 -19.89 7.52 -4.45
N PHE A 67 -20.81 6.81 -5.11
CA PHE A 67 -20.65 5.37 -5.34
C PHE A 67 -19.51 5.12 -6.32
N LEU A 68 -19.45 5.90 -7.41
CA LEU A 68 -18.35 5.81 -8.36
C LEU A 68 -17.01 6.14 -7.72
N GLU A 69 -16.95 7.16 -6.86
CA GLU A 69 -15.72 7.51 -6.14
C GLU A 69 -15.25 6.39 -5.21
N LEU A 70 -16.16 5.75 -4.47
CA LEU A 70 -15.83 4.58 -3.65
C LEU A 70 -15.32 3.41 -4.51
N SER A 71 -15.95 3.12 -5.65
CA SER A 71 -15.46 2.09 -6.58
C SER A 71 -14.08 2.42 -7.15
N VAL A 72 -13.77 3.70 -7.37
CA VAL A 72 -12.42 4.13 -7.79
C VAL A 72 -11.40 3.87 -6.68
N TYR A 73 -11.72 4.17 -5.42
CA TYR A 73 -10.82 3.91 -4.30
C TYR A 73 -10.55 2.41 -4.11
N GLU A 74 -11.57 1.57 -4.23
CA GLU A 74 -11.43 0.12 -4.17
C GLU A 74 -10.52 -0.40 -5.29
N ALA A 75 -10.79 -0.02 -6.54
CA ALA A 75 -9.97 -0.42 -7.69
C ALA A 75 -8.52 0.08 -7.60
N GLN A 76 -8.30 1.29 -7.07
CA GLN A 76 -6.96 1.84 -6.83
C GLN A 76 -6.21 1.06 -5.74
N SER A 77 -6.90 0.65 -4.69
CA SER A 77 -6.36 -0.18 -3.63
C SER A 77 -5.89 -1.53 -4.18
N ASP A 78 -6.74 -2.20 -4.96
CA ASP A 78 -6.42 -3.49 -5.57
C ASP A 78 -5.28 -3.37 -6.58
N THR A 79 -5.31 -2.36 -7.45
CA THR A 79 -4.23 -2.12 -8.41
C THR A 79 -2.90 -1.91 -7.70
N SER A 80 -2.89 -1.17 -6.57
CA SER A 80 -1.68 -0.89 -5.81
C SER A 80 -1.17 -2.11 -5.04
N ARG A 81 -2.09 -2.97 -4.56
CA ARG A 81 -1.75 -4.26 -3.99
C ARG A 81 -1.03 -5.14 -5.02
N TYR A 82 -1.64 -5.34 -6.18
CA TYR A 82 -1.06 -6.18 -7.24
C TYR A 82 0.21 -5.56 -7.83
N GLY A 83 0.31 -4.23 -7.90
CA GLY A 83 1.55 -3.56 -8.30
C GLY A 83 2.71 -3.87 -7.36
N ALA A 84 2.49 -3.89 -6.04
CA ALA A 84 3.51 -4.29 -5.08
C ALA A 84 3.93 -5.76 -5.25
N LEU A 85 2.97 -6.66 -5.51
CA LEU A 85 3.24 -8.07 -5.80
C LEU A 85 4.08 -8.21 -7.07
N ASP A 86 3.70 -7.54 -8.16
CA ASP A 86 4.40 -7.56 -9.44
C ASP A 86 5.86 -7.07 -9.30
N ASP A 87 6.07 -5.93 -8.63
CA ASP A 87 7.41 -5.36 -8.36
C ASP A 87 8.34 -6.40 -7.70
N PHE A 88 7.86 -7.10 -6.67
CA PHE A 88 8.66 -8.08 -5.94
C PHE A 88 8.79 -9.41 -6.67
N HIS A 89 7.75 -9.88 -7.36
CA HIS A 89 7.83 -11.08 -8.18
C HIS A 89 8.80 -10.91 -9.34
N ALA A 90 8.86 -9.74 -9.97
CA ALA A 90 9.84 -9.43 -11.01
C ALA A 90 11.29 -9.52 -10.48
N ARG A 91 11.54 -8.97 -9.28
CA ARG A 91 12.86 -9.07 -8.62
C ARG A 91 13.20 -10.51 -8.24
N LEU A 92 12.22 -11.26 -7.76
CA LEU A 92 12.37 -12.67 -7.44
C LEU A 92 12.68 -13.51 -8.69
N GLN A 93 12.00 -13.25 -9.81
CA GLN A 93 12.33 -13.86 -11.10
C GLN A 93 13.75 -13.51 -11.54
N GLY A 94 14.18 -12.26 -11.33
CA GLY A 94 15.56 -11.84 -11.55
C GLY A 94 16.57 -12.62 -10.71
N LEU A 95 16.23 -12.90 -9.44
CA LEU A 95 17.06 -13.70 -8.52
C LEU A 95 17.15 -15.17 -8.95
N LEU A 96 16.04 -15.77 -9.38
CA LEU A 96 15.99 -17.17 -9.85
C LEU A 96 16.64 -17.34 -11.23
N GLY A 97 16.66 -16.27 -12.03
CA GLY A 97 17.15 -16.29 -13.40
C GLY A 97 16.20 -17.00 -14.37
N ARG A 98 16.61 -17.05 -15.64
CA ARG A 98 15.86 -17.74 -16.69
C ARG A 98 16.18 -19.25 -16.67
N PRO A 99 15.21 -20.16 -16.83
CA PRO A 99 15.44 -21.61 -16.78
C PRO A 99 16.50 -22.14 -17.76
N ASP A 100 16.71 -21.47 -18.89
CA ASP A 100 17.72 -21.79 -19.91
C ASP A 100 19.14 -21.29 -19.57
N SER A 101 19.28 -20.49 -18.51
CA SER A 101 20.57 -19.94 -18.10
C SER A 101 21.39 -20.95 -17.31
N GLN A 102 22.67 -21.00 -17.66
CA GLN A 102 23.70 -21.87 -17.10
C GLN A 102 24.04 -21.59 -15.63
N GLY A 103 23.55 -20.48 -15.08
CA GLY A 103 23.74 -20.08 -13.68
C GLY A 103 22.56 -20.41 -12.77
N THR A 104 21.49 -21.04 -13.26
CA THR A 104 20.29 -21.33 -12.46
C THR A 104 20.44 -22.54 -11.56
N LEU A 105 19.60 -22.60 -10.52
CA LEU A 105 19.47 -23.72 -9.60
C LEU A 105 19.29 -25.06 -10.33
N SER A 106 18.44 -25.10 -11.36
CA SER A 106 18.21 -26.28 -12.21
C SER A 106 19.46 -26.68 -13.01
N ALA A 107 20.17 -25.71 -13.59
CA ALA A 107 21.38 -25.98 -14.36
C ALA A 107 22.53 -26.48 -13.45
N GLN A 108 22.68 -25.91 -12.25
CA GLN A 108 23.69 -26.39 -11.29
C GLN A 108 23.36 -27.79 -10.76
N LEU A 109 22.09 -28.08 -10.51
CA LEU A 109 21.65 -29.43 -10.12
C LEU A 109 21.95 -30.45 -11.23
N GLU A 110 21.66 -30.11 -12.48
CA GLU A 110 21.96 -30.98 -13.62
C GLU A 110 23.46 -31.23 -13.76
N ARG A 111 24.30 -30.20 -13.58
CA ARG A 111 25.76 -30.35 -13.58
C ARG A 111 26.25 -31.27 -12.46
N ALA A 112 25.72 -31.13 -11.25
CA ALA A 112 26.06 -32.01 -10.15
C ALA A 112 25.75 -33.49 -10.49
N PHE A 113 24.58 -33.76 -11.08
CA PHE A 113 24.22 -35.12 -11.52
C PHE A 113 25.07 -35.63 -12.69
N ARG A 114 25.44 -34.76 -13.64
CA ARG A 114 26.34 -35.12 -14.73
C ARG A 114 27.74 -35.46 -14.22
N ALA A 115 28.30 -34.66 -13.32
CA ALA A 115 29.59 -34.93 -12.70
C ALA A 115 29.58 -36.26 -11.94
N LEU A 116 28.50 -36.53 -11.18
CA LEU A 116 28.28 -37.82 -10.52
C LEU A 116 28.19 -38.98 -11.50
N SER A 117 27.62 -38.78 -12.69
CA SER A 117 27.58 -39.81 -13.74
C SER A 117 28.97 -40.03 -14.34
N GLU A 118 29.74 -38.97 -14.59
CA GLU A 118 31.08 -39.04 -15.18
C GLU A 118 32.10 -39.72 -14.27
N VAL A 119 31.99 -39.58 -12.94
CA VAL A 119 32.89 -40.26 -11.99
C VAL A 119 32.68 -41.78 -12.00
N THR A 120 31.51 -42.28 -12.45
CA THR A 120 31.28 -43.72 -12.57
C THR A 120 32.08 -44.38 -13.68
N LEU A 121 32.54 -43.61 -14.68
CA LEU A 121 33.35 -44.11 -15.78
C LEU A 121 34.78 -44.47 -15.33
N ASP A 122 35.33 -43.70 -14.37
CA ASP A 122 36.59 -44.00 -13.70
C ASP A 122 36.55 -43.47 -12.25
N PRO A 123 36.14 -44.30 -11.28
CA PRO A 123 36.03 -43.90 -9.87
C PRO A 123 37.37 -43.62 -9.19
N ALA A 124 38.49 -44.07 -9.76
CA ALA A 124 39.83 -43.85 -9.21
C ALA A 124 40.44 -42.51 -9.64
N ASP A 125 39.90 -41.88 -10.68
CA ASP A 125 40.36 -40.59 -11.20
C ASP A 125 40.09 -39.45 -10.18
N ALA A 126 41.17 -38.94 -9.60
CA ALA A 126 41.12 -37.85 -8.64
C ALA A 126 40.55 -36.54 -9.22
N VAL A 127 40.77 -36.28 -10.52
CA VAL A 127 40.27 -35.08 -11.19
C VAL A 127 38.74 -35.14 -11.29
N ARG A 128 38.19 -36.29 -11.68
CA ARG A 128 36.73 -36.50 -11.74
C ARG A 128 36.07 -36.38 -10.36
N ARG A 129 36.69 -36.96 -9.33
CA ARG A 129 36.21 -36.82 -7.94
C ARG A 129 36.21 -35.36 -7.47
N GLN A 130 37.25 -34.60 -7.81
CA GLN A 130 37.31 -33.19 -7.48
C GLN A 130 36.26 -32.37 -8.23
N ALA A 131 35.96 -32.73 -9.49
CA ALA A 131 34.91 -32.08 -10.27
C ALA A 131 33.52 -32.25 -9.62
N VAL A 132 33.19 -33.46 -9.16
CA VAL A 132 31.94 -33.74 -8.42
C VAL A 132 31.80 -32.83 -7.19
N LEU A 133 32.84 -32.74 -6.36
CA LEU A 133 32.81 -31.89 -5.16
C LEU A 133 32.62 -30.42 -5.53
N ALA A 134 33.25 -29.95 -6.60
CA ALA A 134 33.13 -28.58 -7.08
C ALA A 134 31.74 -28.26 -7.67
N ASP A 135 31.10 -29.20 -8.37
CA ASP A 135 29.75 -29.02 -8.93
C ASP A 135 28.67 -29.10 -7.84
N ILE A 136 28.79 -30.01 -6.88
CA ILE A 136 27.90 -30.07 -5.71
C ILE A 136 28.05 -28.80 -4.87
N GLY A 137 29.30 -28.34 -4.65
CA GLY A 137 29.57 -27.08 -3.96
C GLY A 137 28.90 -25.89 -4.64
N ARG A 138 29.01 -25.79 -5.97
CA ARG A 138 28.33 -24.74 -6.76
C ARG A 138 26.82 -24.80 -6.64
N PHE A 139 26.21 -25.98 -6.58
CA PHE A 139 24.78 -26.12 -6.35
C PHE A 139 24.37 -25.68 -4.93
N ALA A 140 25.15 -26.01 -3.90
CA ALA A 140 24.91 -25.56 -2.53
C ALA A 140 25.08 -24.04 -2.37
N ASP A 141 26.08 -23.46 -3.02
CA ASP A 141 26.31 -22.01 -3.06
C ASP A 141 25.16 -21.27 -3.75
N GLU A 142 24.63 -21.85 -4.84
CA GLU A 142 23.47 -21.37 -5.57
C GLU A 142 22.22 -21.32 -4.67
N ILE A 143 21.91 -22.42 -3.98
CA ILE A 143 20.81 -22.46 -3.00
C ILE A 143 21.01 -21.40 -1.92
N SER A 144 22.21 -21.32 -1.35
CA SER A 144 22.51 -20.36 -0.27
C SER A 144 22.34 -18.92 -0.74
N ARG A 145 22.79 -18.59 -1.96
CA ARG A 145 22.61 -17.27 -2.56
C ARG A 145 21.14 -16.93 -2.77
N THR A 146 20.35 -17.86 -3.32
CA THR A 146 18.90 -17.64 -3.51
C THR A 146 18.19 -17.48 -2.17
N ALA A 147 18.55 -18.28 -1.16
CA ALA A 147 17.98 -18.17 0.18
C ALA A 147 18.26 -16.80 0.81
N VAL A 148 19.51 -16.31 0.74
CA VAL A 148 19.87 -14.95 1.20
C VAL A 148 19.09 -13.89 0.43
N GLY A 149 19.01 -13.99 -0.91
CA GLY A 149 18.25 -13.04 -1.72
C GLY A 149 16.76 -12.98 -1.36
N ILE A 150 16.14 -14.12 -1.00
CA ILE A 150 14.75 -14.14 -0.50
C ILE A 150 14.65 -13.39 0.84
N GLN A 151 15.62 -13.55 1.74
CA GLN A 151 15.62 -12.81 3.01
C GLN A 151 15.83 -11.31 2.79
N ASP A 152 16.69 -10.92 1.85
CA ASP A 152 16.88 -9.50 1.48
C ASP A 152 15.58 -8.90 0.93
N LEU A 153 14.82 -9.64 0.12
CA LEU A 153 13.49 -9.22 -0.33
C LEU A 153 12.51 -9.08 0.85
N ARG A 154 12.54 -9.98 1.84
CA ARG A 154 11.70 -9.84 3.04
C ARG A 154 12.06 -8.60 3.87
N ALA A 155 13.35 -8.31 4.02
CA ALA A 155 13.84 -7.10 4.70
C ALA A 155 13.41 -5.84 3.95
N ASP A 156 13.52 -5.84 2.62
CA ASP A 156 13.10 -4.71 1.80
C ASP A 156 11.58 -4.47 1.85
N ALA A 157 10.76 -5.53 1.78
CA ALA A 157 9.32 -5.42 1.97
C ALA A 157 8.99 -4.81 3.34
N SER A 158 9.71 -5.21 4.40
CA SER A 158 9.58 -4.61 5.73
C SER A 158 9.95 -3.13 5.76
N ASN A 159 11.04 -2.71 5.12
CA ASN A 159 11.42 -1.30 5.04
C ASN A 159 10.36 -0.47 4.29
N GLN A 160 9.86 -0.98 3.16
CA GLN A 160 8.77 -0.32 2.42
C GLN A 160 7.47 -0.22 3.24
N ILE A 161 7.18 -1.20 4.10
CA ILE A 161 6.05 -1.11 5.04
C ILE A 161 6.21 0.10 5.98
N THR A 162 7.42 0.35 6.51
CA THR A 162 7.67 1.54 7.33
C THR A 162 7.38 2.84 6.57
N GLU A 163 7.81 2.94 5.32
CA GLU A 163 7.55 4.12 4.47
C GLU A 163 6.05 4.30 4.17
N VAL A 164 5.36 3.20 3.85
CA VAL A 164 3.91 3.20 3.62
C VAL A 164 3.16 3.62 4.88
N VAL A 165 3.54 3.11 6.06
CA VAL A 165 2.96 3.51 7.36
C VAL A 165 3.14 5.01 7.62
N ASN A 166 4.33 5.54 7.37
CA ASN A 166 4.59 6.97 7.53
C ASN A 166 3.72 7.82 6.59
N THR A 167 3.55 7.36 5.35
CA THR A 167 2.71 8.05 4.34
C THR A 167 1.23 7.99 4.72
N ILE A 168 0.74 6.84 5.21
CA ILE A 168 -0.62 6.69 5.75
C ILE A 168 -0.86 7.70 6.87
N ASN A 169 0.06 7.79 7.84
CA ASN A 169 -0.06 8.74 8.95
C ASN A 169 -0.11 10.20 8.47
N ALA A 170 0.75 10.57 7.51
CA ALA A 170 0.76 11.92 6.95
C ALA A 170 -0.56 12.26 6.22
N LEU A 171 -1.11 11.32 5.45
CA LEU A 171 -2.39 11.50 4.74
C LEU A 171 -3.56 11.58 5.71
N LEU A 172 -3.63 10.69 6.71
CA LEU A 172 -4.66 10.75 7.75
C LEU A 172 -4.58 12.06 8.55
N GLN A 173 -3.38 12.53 8.88
CA GLN A 173 -3.20 13.82 9.55
C GLN A 173 -3.66 14.99 8.67
N ARG A 174 -3.40 14.94 7.35
CA ARG A 174 -3.90 15.95 6.40
C ARG A 174 -5.42 15.97 6.34
N ILE A 175 -6.05 14.80 6.24
CA ILE A 175 -7.51 14.66 6.24
C ILE A 175 -8.09 15.16 7.57
N HIS A 176 -7.48 14.80 8.69
CA HIS A 176 -7.89 15.25 10.03
C HIS A 176 -7.86 16.78 10.16
N LYS A 177 -6.86 17.46 9.60
CA LYS A 177 -6.76 18.93 9.58
C LYS A 177 -7.80 19.58 8.66
N LEU A 178 -8.15 18.95 7.54
CA LEU A 178 -9.14 19.46 6.60
C LEU A 178 -10.58 19.38 7.14
N ASN A 179 -10.89 18.38 7.97
CA ASN A 179 -12.23 18.22 8.57
C ASN A 179 -12.76 19.48 9.29
N PRO A 180 -12.06 20.06 10.30
CA PRO A 180 -12.54 21.25 10.99
C PRO A 180 -12.55 22.49 10.08
N GLU A 181 -11.67 22.58 9.08
CA GLU A 181 -11.68 23.67 8.11
C GLU A 181 -12.93 23.63 7.23
N ILE A 182 -13.32 22.44 6.77
CA ILE A 182 -14.56 22.23 5.99
C ILE A 182 -15.77 22.56 6.85
N VAL A 183 -15.84 22.04 8.09
CA VAL A 183 -16.95 22.34 9.00
C VAL A 183 -17.06 23.86 9.25
N ARG A 184 -15.93 24.54 9.49
CA ARG A 184 -15.91 26.00 9.67
C ARG A 184 -16.36 26.74 8.41
N ALA A 185 -15.79 26.38 7.25
CA ALA A 185 -16.11 27.01 5.97
C ALA A 185 -17.59 26.84 5.59
N LYS A 186 -18.21 25.72 5.98
CA LYS A 186 -19.64 25.45 5.75
C LYS A 186 -20.52 26.48 6.45
N VAL A 187 -20.11 26.91 7.65
CA VAL A 187 -20.85 27.87 8.47
C VAL A 187 -20.50 29.33 8.11
N THR A 188 -19.25 29.61 7.76
CA THR A 188 -18.78 30.99 7.57
C THR A 188 -18.89 31.50 6.14
N THR A 189 -18.38 30.75 5.16
CA THR A 189 -18.19 31.24 3.79
C THR A 189 -19.05 30.53 2.76
N GLY A 190 -19.45 29.28 3.01
CA GLY A 190 -20.10 28.41 2.01
C GLY A 190 -19.15 27.92 0.90
N GLU A 191 -17.88 28.33 0.92
CA GLU A 191 -16.88 27.96 -0.08
C GLU A 191 -16.15 26.68 0.34
N LEU A 192 -16.81 25.53 0.09
CA LEU A 192 -16.31 24.21 0.48
C LEU A 192 -15.49 23.50 -0.59
N GLY A 193 -15.78 23.78 -1.86
CA GLY A 193 -15.23 23.06 -3.01
C GLY A 193 -13.70 22.83 -2.96
N PRO A 194 -12.86 23.86 -2.77
CA PRO A 194 -11.41 23.67 -2.73
C PRO A 194 -10.93 22.76 -1.59
N LEU A 195 -11.52 22.86 -0.41
CA LEU A 195 -11.17 22.04 0.75
C LEU A 195 -11.64 20.59 0.56
N GLN A 196 -12.86 20.40 0.02
CA GLN A 196 -13.39 19.10 -0.34
C GLN A 196 -12.52 18.40 -1.39
N GLU A 197 -12.00 19.15 -2.36
CA GLU A 197 -11.10 18.63 -3.39
C GLU A 197 -9.76 18.18 -2.81
N GLN A 198 -9.13 18.99 -1.94
CA GLN A 198 -7.91 18.56 -1.24
C GLN A 198 -8.12 17.31 -0.38
N ARG A 199 -9.29 17.19 0.26
CA ARG A 199 -9.67 16.00 1.03
C ARG A 199 -9.85 14.78 0.13
N ALA A 200 -10.52 14.94 -1.01
CA ALA A 200 -10.72 13.87 -1.98
C ALA A 200 -9.40 13.36 -2.58
N GLN A 201 -8.45 14.27 -2.85
CA GLN A 201 -7.10 13.89 -3.30
C GLN A 201 -6.35 13.11 -2.23
N ALA A 202 -6.38 13.56 -0.96
CA ALA A 202 -5.74 12.83 0.13
C ALA A 202 -6.37 11.44 0.36
N LEU A 203 -7.70 11.32 0.21
CA LEU A 203 -8.38 10.02 0.25
C LEU A 203 -7.98 9.12 -0.93
N ALA A 204 -7.88 9.65 -2.14
CA ALA A 204 -7.44 8.90 -3.30
C ALA A 204 -6.00 8.37 -3.11
N GLU A 205 -5.08 9.21 -2.62
CA GLU A 205 -3.72 8.79 -2.28
C GLU A 205 -3.71 7.73 -1.17
N LEU A 206 -4.53 7.89 -0.13
CA LEU A 206 -4.63 6.94 0.96
C LEU A 206 -5.18 5.58 0.49
N SER A 207 -6.15 5.58 -0.43
CA SER A 207 -6.77 4.36 -0.98
C SER A 207 -5.78 3.47 -1.72
N LYS A 208 -4.70 4.04 -2.28
CA LYS A 208 -3.61 3.26 -2.89
C LYS A 208 -2.80 2.48 -1.85
N LEU A 209 -2.75 2.96 -0.61
CA LEU A 209 -1.91 2.38 0.44
C LEU A 209 -2.65 1.30 1.23
N ILE A 210 -3.93 1.55 1.54
CA ILE A 210 -4.82 0.65 2.31
C ILE A 210 -6.25 0.74 1.76
N ASP A 211 -7.07 -0.26 2.05
CA ASP A 211 -8.51 -0.17 1.82
C ASP A 211 -9.16 0.85 2.76
N ILE A 212 -9.98 1.72 2.20
CA ILE A 212 -10.68 2.78 2.95
C ILE A 212 -12.17 2.82 2.59
N ASN A 213 -12.98 3.15 3.59
CA ASN A 213 -14.40 3.43 3.46
C ASN A 213 -14.71 4.77 4.15
N PRO A 214 -14.55 5.91 3.45
CA PRO A 214 -14.87 7.21 4.00
C PRO A 214 -16.40 7.42 4.11
N ILE A 215 -16.86 7.93 5.25
CA ILE A 215 -18.26 8.21 5.56
C ILE A 215 -18.40 9.70 5.87
N GLU A 216 -19.23 10.42 5.12
CA GLU A 216 -19.51 11.83 5.37
C GLU A 216 -20.58 12.00 6.46
N LEU A 217 -20.34 12.92 7.38
CA LEU A 217 -21.20 13.24 8.51
C LEU A 217 -22.07 14.47 8.21
N PRO A 218 -23.20 14.68 8.91
CA PRO A 218 -24.13 15.78 8.63
C PRO A 218 -23.50 17.19 8.70
N ASP A 219 -22.47 17.36 9.52
CA ASP A 219 -21.72 18.62 9.65
C ASP A 219 -20.74 18.88 8.49
N GLY A 220 -20.56 17.91 7.59
CA GLY A 220 -19.63 17.96 6.46
C GLY A 220 -18.23 17.43 6.76
N SER A 221 -17.96 17.01 8.00
CA SER A 221 -16.74 16.26 8.32
C SER A 221 -16.83 14.82 7.78
N ILE A 222 -15.71 14.10 7.72
CA ILE A 222 -15.71 12.68 7.40
C ILE A 222 -15.12 11.84 8.52
N SER A 223 -15.66 10.63 8.68
CA SER A 223 -14.97 9.51 9.32
C SER A 223 -14.37 8.60 8.24
N VAL A 224 -13.25 7.94 8.53
CA VAL A 224 -12.60 6.98 7.64
C VAL A 224 -12.42 5.69 8.40
N THR A 225 -12.95 4.59 7.85
CA THR A 225 -12.70 3.22 8.33
C THR A 225 -12.00 2.41 7.26
N THR A 226 -11.47 1.24 7.60
CA THR A 226 -11.16 0.19 6.61
C THR A 226 -12.45 -0.47 6.12
N SER A 227 -12.34 -1.33 5.11
CA SER A 227 -13.44 -2.17 4.63
C SER A 227 -13.93 -3.16 5.69
N THR A 228 -13.07 -3.58 6.63
CA THR A 228 -13.42 -4.45 7.76
C THR A 228 -14.08 -3.71 8.93
N GLY A 229 -14.10 -2.38 8.90
CA GLY A 229 -14.69 -1.54 9.93
C GLY A 229 -13.71 -1.01 10.99
N LEU A 230 -12.40 -1.19 10.81
CA LEU A 230 -11.40 -0.57 11.70
C LEU A 230 -11.41 0.96 11.50
N THR A 231 -11.70 1.72 12.55
CA THR A 231 -11.71 3.19 12.48
C THR A 231 -10.29 3.75 12.39
N LEU A 232 -10.01 4.51 11.33
CA LEU A 232 -8.75 5.19 11.08
C LEU A 232 -8.82 6.68 11.44
N LEU A 233 -10.00 7.27 11.26
CA LEU A 233 -10.25 8.67 11.56
C LEU A 233 -11.71 8.87 11.94
N ASP A 234 -11.94 9.57 13.05
CA ASP A 234 -13.22 10.18 13.37
C ASP A 234 -12.96 11.58 13.98
N ALA A 235 -13.54 11.90 15.15
CA ALA A 235 -13.12 13.03 15.96
C ALA A 235 -11.65 12.96 16.40
N ALA A 236 -11.09 11.76 16.55
CA ALA A 236 -9.70 11.51 16.88
C ALA A 236 -8.95 10.88 15.70
N LEU A 237 -7.66 11.20 15.59
CA LEU A 237 -6.74 10.57 14.64
C LEU A 237 -6.25 9.23 15.21
N ARG A 238 -6.15 8.20 14.37
CA ARG A 238 -5.43 6.97 14.71
C ARG A 238 -4.07 6.99 14.03
N GLU A 239 -3.01 6.77 14.80
CA GLU A 239 -1.64 6.72 14.31
C GLU A 239 -1.15 5.28 14.24
N PHE A 240 -0.64 4.91 13.07
CA PHE A 240 -0.03 3.63 12.79
C PHE A 240 1.41 3.63 13.28
N SER A 241 1.88 2.50 13.79
CA SER A 241 3.25 2.31 14.25
C SER A 241 3.77 0.97 13.77
N TYR A 242 4.95 1.00 13.16
CA TYR A 242 5.68 -0.18 12.73
C TYR A 242 7.18 0.10 12.75
N THR A 243 7.94 -0.85 13.30
CA THR A 243 9.40 -0.77 13.34
C THR A 243 9.96 -1.94 12.55
N SER A 244 10.66 -1.64 11.46
CA SER A 244 11.40 -2.65 10.70
C SER A 244 12.60 -3.15 11.51
N PRO A 245 12.94 -4.46 11.47
CA PRO A 245 14.19 -4.98 12.01
C PRO A 245 15.42 -4.56 11.19
N GLY A 246 15.26 -3.96 10.00
CA GLY A 246 16.34 -3.54 9.10
C GLY A 246 16.97 -4.69 8.31
N THR A 247 17.22 -5.83 8.95
CA THR A 247 17.65 -7.07 8.30
C THR A 247 16.68 -8.21 8.60
N ALA A 248 16.64 -9.21 7.71
CA ALA A 248 15.81 -10.39 7.88
C ALA A 248 16.64 -11.67 7.72
N THR A 249 16.26 -12.69 8.46
CA THR A 249 16.74 -14.07 8.36
C THR A 249 15.52 -14.98 8.31
N ALA A 250 15.74 -16.28 8.06
CA ALA A 250 14.67 -17.27 8.06
C ALA A 250 13.87 -17.30 9.39
N SER A 251 14.49 -16.94 10.51
CA SER A 251 13.86 -16.92 11.83
C SER A 251 13.40 -15.53 12.28
N THR A 252 13.57 -14.48 11.46
CA THR A 252 13.12 -13.13 11.81
C THR A 252 11.61 -13.11 12.00
N ASN A 253 11.20 -12.75 13.21
CA ASN A 253 9.82 -12.41 13.53
C ASN A 253 9.60 -10.92 13.31
N PHE A 254 8.73 -10.55 12.38
CA PHE A 254 8.39 -9.15 12.14
C PHE A 254 7.36 -8.68 13.17
N ALA A 255 7.56 -7.47 13.69
CA ALA A 255 6.56 -6.86 14.56
C ALA A 255 5.22 -6.69 13.83
N HIS A 256 4.12 -6.83 14.55
CA HIS A 256 2.80 -6.46 14.02
C HIS A 256 2.73 -4.96 13.77
N ILE A 257 1.93 -4.54 12.80
CA ILE A 257 1.60 -3.13 12.66
C ILE A 257 0.50 -2.85 13.68
N VAL A 258 0.68 -1.79 14.46
CA VAL A 258 -0.27 -1.42 15.49
C VAL A 258 -0.81 -0.02 15.25
N VAL A 259 -1.97 0.25 15.82
CA VAL A 259 -2.64 1.53 15.76
C VAL A 259 -2.99 2.01 17.16
N ASN A 260 -2.81 3.30 17.40
CA ASN A 260 -3.16 3.97 18.66
C ASN A 260 -4.02 5.19 18.39
N THR A 261 -5.00 5.45 19.25
CA THR A 261 -5.74 6.72 19.18
C THR A 261 -4.86 7.85 19.71
N ILE A 262 -4.85 8.98 19.01
CA ILE A 262 -4.21 10.21 19.46
C ILE A 262 -5.22 11.04 20.23
N ASP A 263 -4.90 11.38 21.48
CA ASP A 263 -5.71 12.28 22.29
C ASP A 263 -5.73 13.68 21.64
N PRO A 264 -6.90 14.19 21.23
CA PRO A 264 -6.99 15.48 20.56
C PRO A 264 -6.60 16.67 21.44
N ARG A 265 -6.55 16.51 22.77
CA ARG A 265 -6.17 17.57 23.72
C ARG A 265 -4.67 17.63 23.98
N THR A 266 -4.04 16.47 24.14
CA THR A 266 -2.63 16.38 24.55
C THR A 266 -1.69 16.05 23.38
N GLY A 267 -2.22 15.51 22.28
CA GLY A 267 -1.43 15.01 21.15
C GLY A 267 -0.67 13.72 21.46
N LEU A 268 -0.93 13.09 22.61
CA LEU A 268 -0.26 11.86 23.03
C LEU A 268 -1.07 10.62 22.61
N LYS A 269 -0.36 9.50 22.41
CA LYS A 269 -0.97 8.18 22.17
C LYS A 269 -1.71 7.70 23.42
N LEU A 270 -2.96 7.28 23.25
CA LEU A 270 -3.71 6.59 24.29
C LEU A 270 -3.22 5.14 24.44
N ALA A 271 -3.48 4.55 25.60
CA ALA A 271 -3.13 3.17 25.93
C ALA A 271 -4.17 2.18 25.37
N ASP A 272 -4.48 2.29 24.07
CA ASP A 272 -5.54 1.55 23.37
C ASP A 272 -5.01 0.82 22.12
N THR A 273 -3.77 0.33 22.18
CA THR A 273 -3.08 -0.33 21.06
C THR A 273 -3.90 -1.49 20.49
N GLN A 274 -4.16 -1.42 19.19
CA GLN A 274 -4.82 -2.48 18.43
C GLN A 274 -3.90 -2.96 17.30
N SER A 275 -3.87 -4.26 17.04
CA SER A 275 -3.22 -4.79 15.84
C SER A 275 -4.13 -4.58 14.64
N ILE A 276 -3.55 -4.17 13.52
CA ILE A 276 -4.28 -4.02 12.26
C ILE A 276 -4.13 -5.24 11.35
N ASP A 277 -3.32 -6.21 11.76
CA ASP A 277 -3.07 -7.42 11.01
C ASP A 277 -4.39 -8.20 10.85
N GLY A 278 -4.87 -8.34 9.62
CA GLY A 278 -6.16 -8.93 9.29
C GLY A 278 -7.32 -7.94 9.12
N ASN A 279 -7.13 -6.66 9.47
CA ASN A 279 -8.10 -5.57 9.23
C ASN A 279 -7.81 -4.78 7.95
N ILE A 280 -6.67 -5.03 7.32
CA ILE A 280 -6.31 -4.50 6.01
C ILE A 280 -6.42 -5.64 4.99
N VAL A 281 -7.25 -5.41 3.98
CA VAL A 281 -7.63 -6.40 2.96
C VAL A 281 -7.04 -6.05 1.60
N SER A 282 -6.78 -4.76 1.32
CA SER A 282 -6.19 -4.31 0.05
C SER A 282 -5.19 -3.17 0.22
N GLY A 283 -4.70 -2.63 -0.89
CA GLY A 283 -3.68 -1.58 -0.95
C GLY A 283 -2.26 -2.10 -0.99
N ARG A 284 -1.31 -1.19 -1.28
CA ARG A 284 0.13 -1.50 -1.31
C ARG A 284 0.59 -2.15 0.00
N LEU A 285 0.07 -1.71 1.15
CA LEU A 285 0.43 -2.27 2.45
C LEU A 285 0.07 -3.77 2.54
N ARG A 286 -1.12 -4.17 2.06
CA ARG A 286 -1.50 -5.59 2.04
C ARG A 286 -0.56 -6.42 1.17
N GLY A 287 -0.21 -5.93 -0.02
CA GLY A 287 0.69 -6.63 -0.94
C GLY A 287 2.06 -6.88 -0.31
N LEU A 288 2.62 -5.88 0.37
CA LEU A 288 3.89 -6.01 1.08
C LEU A 288 3.81 -7.00 2.26
N LEU A 289 2.70 -7.02 3.01
CA LEU A 289 2.48 -8.00 4.07
C LEU A 289 2.36 -9.42 3.52
N ASP A 290 1.59 -9.62 2.43
CA ASP A 290 1.45 -10.92 1.75
C ASP A 290 2.82 -11.47 1.33
N LEU A 291 3.68 -10.63 0.74
CA LEU A 291 5.04 -11.00 0.33
C LEU A 291 5.91 -11.38 1.53
N ARG A 292 5.98 -10.50 2.54
CA ARG A 292 6.89 -10.63 3.69
C ARG A 292 6.57 -11.85 4.55
N ASP A 293 5.28 -12.10 4.78
CA ASP A 293 4.80 -13.03 5.80
C ASP A 293 4.31 -14.36 5.23
N ARG A 294 3.98 -14.42 3.93
CA ARG A 294 3.45 -15.64 3.31
C ARG A 294 4.25 -16.09 2.09
N ASP A 295 4.32 -15.27 1.05
CA ASP A 295 4.78 -15.75 -0.26
C ASP A 295 6.30 -15.99 -0.30
N LEU A 296 7.11 -15.06 0.23
CA LEU A 296 8.56 -15.21 0.30
C LEU A 296 9.00 -16.29 1.31
N PRO A 297 8.43 -16.38 2.53
CA PRO A 297 8.69 -17.51 3.43
C PRO A 297 8.36 -18.87 2.80
N ALA A 298 7.19 -19.02 2.17
CA ALA A 298 6.81 -20.28 1.54
C ALA A 298 7.79 -20.71 0.43
N LEU A 299 8.34 -19.74 -0.32
CA LEU A 299 9.38 -20.04 -1.29
C LEU A 299 10.71 -20.43 -0.64
N ALA A 300 11.11 -19.75 0.44
CA ALA A 300 12.29 -20.12 1.21
C ALA A 300 12.16 -21.56 1.78
N ASP A 301 10.97 -21.93 2.25
CA ASP A 301 10.69 -23.29 2.74
C ASP A 301 10.80 -24.34 1.63
N ASN A 302 10.25 -24.06 0.44
CA ASN A 302 10.39 -24.95 -0.72
C ASN A 302 11.86 -25.13 -1.15
N LEU A 303 12.63 -24.05 -1.12
CA LEU A 303 14.08 -24.09 -1.41
C LEU A 303 14.85 -24.89 -0.34
N GLY A 304 14.49 -24.69 0.93
CA GLY A 304 15.05 -25.44 2.05
C GLY A 304 14.73 -26.94 1.97
N GLU A 305 13.51 -27.28 1.58
CA GLU A 305 13.09 -28.68 1.40
C GLU A 305 13.85 -29.35 0.24
N LEU A 306 14.03 -28.65 -0.89
CA LEU A 306 14.87 -29.15 -1.98
C LEU A 306 16.31 -29.42 -1.51
N ALA A 307 16.90 -28.47 -0.78
CA ALA A 307 18.25 -28.61 -0.25
C ALA A 307 18.38 -29.80 0.72
N ARG A 308 17.39 -29.94 1.62
CA ARG A 308 17.33 -31.02 2.60
C ARG A 308 17.20 -32.38 1.92
N VAL A 309 16.26 -32.53 0.99
CA VAL A 309 16.06 -33.79 0.25
C VAL A 309 17.32 -34.16 -0.53
N PHE A 310 17.95 -33.21 -1.22
CA PHE A 310 19.19 -33.47 -1.93
C PHE A 310 20.30 -33.94 -0.98
N ALA A 311 20.51 -33.24 0.14
CA ALA A 311 21.53 -33.57 1.13
C ALA A 311 21.27 -34.95 1.76
N ASP A 312 20.03 -35.24 2.16
CA ASP A 312 19.66 -36.52 2.77
C ASP A 312 19.86 -37.68 1.80
N MET A 313 19.46 -37.53 0.53
CA MET A 313 19.67 -38.55 -0.50
C MET A 313 21.16 -38.78 -0.80
N ALA A 314 21.93 -37.70 -0.95
CA ALA A 314 23.37 -37.78 -1.19
C ALA A 314 24.09 -38.46 -0.01
N ASN A 315 23.77 -38.07 1.22
CA ASN A 315 24.33 -38.65 2.44
C ASN A 315 23.93 -40.12 2.61
N ALA A 316 22.67 -40.48 2.34
CA ALA A 316 22.19 -41.85 2.44
C ALA A 316 22.95 -42.78 1.48
N VAL A 317 23.08 -42.38 0.21
CA VAL A 317 23.82 -43.17 -0.79
C VAL A 317 25.31 -43.23 -0.44
N HIS A 318 25.90 -42.10 -0.03
CA HIS A 318 27.32 -42.06 0.35
C HIS A 318 27.59 -42.98 1.55
N ASN A 319 26.80 -42.87 2.63
CA ASN A 319 26.99 -43.65 3.85
C ASN A 319 26.75 -45.16 3.65
N ALA A 320 25.78 -45.54 2.80
CA ALA A 320 25.54 -46.95 2.49
C ALA A 320 26.69 -47.62 1.73
N ASN A 321 27.55 -46.83 1.07
CA ASN A 321 28.68 -47.29 0.27
C ASN A 321 30.03 -46.79 0.81
N ALA A 322 30.02 -46.13 1.98
CA ALA A 322 31.22 -45.70 2.67
C ALA A 322 31.75 -46.88 3.50
N SER A 323 33.05 -47.11 3.42
CA SER A 323 33.73 -48.17 4.17
C SER A 323 33.90 -47.87 5.66
N VAL A 324 33.29 -46.81 6.20
CA VAL A 324 33.45 -46.35 7.59
C VAL A 324 32.14 -45.85 8.21
N PRO A 325 31.78 -46.27 9.44
CA PRO A 325 32.45 -47.32 10.21
C PRO A 325 32.19 -48.69 9.57
N ALA A 326 33.17 -49.58 9.66
CA ALA A 326 33.06 -50.94 9.13
C ALA A 326 31.77 -51.63 9.63
N PRO A 327 31.11 -52.49 8.82
CA PRO A 327 30.00 -53.29 9.29
C PRO A 327 30.44 -54.10 10.52
N MET A 328 29.65 -54.00 11.62
CA MET A 328 29.88 -54.72 12.86
C MET A 328 29.78 -56.23 12.70
#